data_AF-X6NHS7-F1
#
_entry.id   AF-X6NHS7-F1
#
_cell.length_a   1.000
_cell.length_b   1.000
_cell.length_c   1.000
_cell.angle_alpha   90.00
_cell.angle_beta   90.00
_cell.angle_gamma   90.00
#
_symmetry.space_group_name_H-M   'P 1'
#
loop_
_entity.id
_entity.type
_entity.pdbx_description
1 polymer ?
#
loop_
_entity_poly.entity_id
_entity_poly.type
_entity_poly.pdbx_seq_one_letter_code
_entity_poly.pdbx_strand_id
1 'polypeptide(L)'
;MRLTQLFEKLQFEKNDWILFSQRGYSDDKTDQLCVKHVGVLWRQLRNVVQSNCLDESSIAPYVLKMYQKPLTNEAKTQIKELVKKIPMGTMKDILKAWREIAYRQGQITRNAEAEDFAHILKQYVTNHDLKSFPPQLLKWRNCATAYEYVYQEWKNQDQSSTLLLWLYKFGKNNLFW
;
A
#
# COMPACT_ATOMS: atom_id res chain seq x y z
N MET A 1 26.82 -8.37 -19.63
CA MET A 1 25.89 -8.58 -20.76
C MET A 1 24.77 -7.58 -20.67
N ARG A 2 24.51 -6.85 -21.77
CA ARG A 2 23.35 -5.94 -21.85
C ARG A 2 22.07 -6.75 -21.81
N LEU A 3 21.03 -6.16 -21.23
CA LEU A 3 19.75 -6.83 -21.13
C LEU A 3 19.11 -7.07 -22.51
N THR A 4 19.23 -6.12 -23.43
CA THR A 4 18.77 -6.26 -24.83
C THR A 4 19.47 -7.39 -25.58
N GLN A 5 20.77 -7.58 -25.36
CA GLN A 5 21.52 -8.71 -25.96
C GLN A 5 21.04 -10.07 -25.44
N LEU A 6 20.60 -10.14 -24.18
CA LEU A 6 19.98 -11.37 -23.64
C LEU A 6 18.63 -11.61 -24.33
N PHE A 7 17.81 -10.57 -24.46
CA PHE A 7 16.49 -10.67 -25.09
C PHE A 7 16.57 -11.08 -26.56
N GLU A 8 17.53 -10.53 -27.32
CA GLU A 8 17.81 -10.97 -28.70
C GLU A 8 18.21 -12.46 -28.75
N LYS A 9 19.08 -12.92 -27.85
CA LYS A 9 19.48 -14.34 -27.78
C LYS A 9 18.33 -15.27 -27.41
N LEU A 10 17.42 -14.81 -26.56
CA LEU A 10 16.21 -15.54 -26.17
C LEU A 10 15.08 -15.41 -27.19
N GLN A 11 15.32 -14.77 -28.34
CA GLN A 11 14.35 -14.58 -29.42
C GLN A 11 13.06 -13.86 -28.98
N PHE A 12 13.17 -12.92 -28.05
CA PHE A 12 12.03 -12.07 -27.68
C PHE A 12 11.60 -11.20 -28.87
N GLU A 13 10.31 -10.87 -28.93
CA GLU A 13 9.81 -9.98 -29.97
C GLU A 13 10.50 -8.62 -29.90
N LYS A 14 10.92 -8.12 -31.07
CA LYS A 14 11.65 -6.87 -31.19
C LYS A 14 10.90 -5.67 -30.60
N ASN A 15 9.58 -5.68 -30.73
CA ASN A 15 8.71 -4.63 -30.20
C ASN A 15 8.69 -4.58 -28.66
N ASP A 16 8.93 -5.72 -28.00
CA ASP A 16 8.89 -5.80 -26.54
C ASP A 16 10.22 -5.39 -25.93
N TRP A 17 11.32 -5.90 -26.47
CA TRP A 17 12.62 -5.63 -25.85
C TRP A 17 13.18 -4.25 -26.20
N ILE A 18 12.73 -3.60 -27.29
CA ILE A 18 13.14 -2.23 -27.65
C ILE A 18 12.73 -1.20 -26.59
N LEU A 19 11.74 -1.50 -25.74
CA LEU A 19 11.36 -0.68 -24.60
C LEU A 19 12.46 -0.57 -23.53
N PHE A 20 13.38 -1.53 -23.50
CA PHE A 20 14.52 -1.56 -22.58
C PHE A 20 15.81 -1.02 -23.21
N SER A 21 15.73 -0.52 -24.45
CA SER A 21 16.84 0.18 -25.11
C SER A 21 16.84 1.67 -24.71
N GLN A 22 18.02 2.22 -24.40
CA GLN A 22 18.18 3.66 -24.16
C GLN A 22 17.77 4.44 -25.41
N ARG A 23 16.82 5.38 -25.28
CA ARG A 23 16.38 6.29 -26.35
C ARG A 23 17.06 7.68 -26.29
N GLY A 24 18.25 7.79 -25.72
CA GLY A 24 18.94 9.07 -25.53
C GLY A 24 20.39 9.06 -26.03
N TYR A 25 20.82 10.18 -26.63
CA TYR A 25 22.17 10.49 -27.10
C TYR A 25 23.19 10.70 -25.95
N SER A 26 23.10 9.91 -24.89
CA SER A 26 24.11 9.91 -23.82
C SER A 26 25.10 8.78 -24.12
N ASP A 27 26.33 9.14 -24.47
CA ASP A 27 27.44 8.20 -24.72
C ASP A 27 27.98 7.58 -23.40
N ASP A 28 27.34 7.85 -22.28
CA ASP A 28 27.77 7.35 -20.98
C ASP A 28 27.35 5.89 -20.79
N LYS A 29 28.35 5.00 -20.74
CA LYS A 29 28.18 3.54 -20.62
C LYS A 29 27.56 3.11 -19.28
N THR A 30 27.40 4.05 -18.35
CA THR A 30 26.86 3.86 -16.99
C THR A 30 25.34 3.71 -16.96
N ASP A 31 24.62 4.24 -17.96
CA ASP A 31 23.15 4.29 -17.99
C ASP A 31 22.48 3.05 -18.61
N GLN A 32 23.20 1.92 -18.73
CA GLN A 32 22.72 0.74 -19.46
C GLN A 32 22.17 -0.36 -18.55
N LEU A 33 20.95 -0.84 -18.87
CA LEU A 33 20.37 -2.02 -18.24
C LEU A 33 21.16 -3.29 -18.60
N CYS A 34 21.66 -3.96 -17.57
CA CYS A 34 22.41 -5.20 -17.67
C CYS A 34 21.62 -6.35 -17.05
N VAL A 35 21.98 -7.58 -17.39
CA VAL A 35 21.34 -8.80 -16.84
C VAL A 35 21.39 -8.84 -15.31
N LYS A 36 22.48 -8.35 -14.69
CA LYS A 36 22.60 -8.23 -13.23
C LYS A 36 21.51 -7.34 -12.59
N HIS A 37 20.85 -6.48 -13.36
CA HIS A 37 19.76 -5.63 -12.90
C HIS A 37 18.38 -6.33 -12.96
N VAL A 38 18.23 -7.45 -13.69
CA VAL A 38 16.94 -8.11 -13.91
C VAL A 38 16.27 -8.51 -12.61
N GLY A 39 17.00 -9.11 -11.66
CA GLY A 39 16.41 -9.50 -10.37
C GLY A 39 15.90 -8.30 -9.58
N VAL A 40 16.62 -7.17 -9.61
CA VAL A 40 16.22 -5.94 -8.93
C VAL A 40 15.04 -5.27 -9.64
N LEU A 41 15.09 -5.17 -10.97
CA LEU A 41 14.01 -4.63 -11.80
C LEU A 41 12.73 -5.44 -11.68
N TRP A 42 12.84 -6.77 -11.76
CA TRP A 42 11.70 -7.67 -11.60
C TRP A 42 11.06 -7.51 -10.24
N ARG A 43 11.86 -7.42 -9.17
CA ARG A 43 11.35 -7.11 -7.83
C ARG A 43 10.62 -5.77 -7.81
N GLN A 44 11.21 -4.69 -8.33
CA GLN A 44 10.59 -3.36 -8.35
C GLN A 44 9.31 -3.32 -9.19
N LEU A 45 9.32 -3.87 -10.41
CA LEU A 45 8.16 -3.96 -11.30
C LEU A 45 7.07 -4.83 -10.69
N ARG A 46 7.43 -5.98 -10.11
CA ARG A 46 6.49 -6.81 -9.36
C ARG A 46 5.83 -6.00 -8.26
N ASN A 47 6.56 -5.15 -7.53
CA ASN A 47 5.97 -4.31 -6.49
C ASN A 47 5.04 -3.24 -7.05
N VAL A 48 5.41 -2.58 -8.15
CA VAL A 48 4.59 -1.54 -8.79
C VAL A 48 3.31 -2.15 -9.34
N VAL A 49 3.42 -3.26 -10.07
CA VAL A 49 2.28 -4.01 -10.60
C VAL A 49 1.42 -4.56 -9.45
N GLN A 50 2.02 -5.12 -8.40
CA GLN A 50 1.29 -5.55 -7.21
C GLN A 50 0.63 -4.39 -6.47
N SER A 51 1.22 -3.20 -6.44
CA SER A 51 0.59 -2.02 -5.84
C SER A 51 -0.60 -1.50 -6.65
N ASN A 52 -0.54 -1.59 -7.99
CA ASN A 52 -1.57 -1.10 -8.91
C ASN A 52 -2.65 -2.14 -9.27
N CYS A 53 -2.38 -3.45 -9.13
CA CYS A 53 -3.28 -4.54 -9.54
C CYS A 53 -3.77 -5.44 -8.40
N LEU A 54 -3.34 -5.23 -7.14
CA LEU A 54 -3.87 -6.01 -6.02
C LEU A 54 -4.96 -5.26 -5.27
N ASP A 55 -5.89 -6.06 -4.76
CA ASP A 55 -6.82 -5.71 -3.70
C ASP A 55 -6.12 -4.87 -2.62
N GLU A 56 -6.42 -3.57 -2.61
CA GLU A 56 -5.86 -2.64 -1.64
C GLU A 56 -6.40 -2.89 -0.24
N SER A 57 -7.45 -3.73 -0.10
CA SER A 57 -8.05 -4.04 1.19
C SER A 57 -7.22 -5.02 2.02
N SER A 58 -6.22 -5.68 1.44
CA SER A 58 -5.40 -6.65 2.17
C SER A 58 -3.89 -6.43 2.02
N ILE A 59 -3.19 -6.67 3.14
CA ILE A 59 -1.73 -6.81 3.17
C ILE A 59 -1.26 -8.23 3.52
N ALA A 60 -2.18 -9.19 3.60
CA ALA A 60 -1.86 -10.58 3.95
C ALA A 60 -0.74 -11.20 3.08
N PRO A 61 -0.65 -10.93 1.75
CA PRO A 61 0.44 -11.45 0.92
C PRO A 61 1.84 -10.93 1.29
N TYR A 62 1.93 -9.80 2.00
CA TYR A 62 3.21 -9.17 2.33
C TYR A 62 3.72 -9.53 3.72
N VAL A 63 2.89 -10.14 4.57
CA VAL A 63 3.23 -10.41 5.97
C VAL A 63 3.25 -11.91 6.29
N LEU A 64 4.06 -12.30 7.27
CA LEU A 64 4.03 -13.65 7.83
C LEU A 64 2.66 -13.99 8.44
N LYS A 65 2.27 -15.27 8.40
CA LYS A 65 0.99 -15.75 8.94
C LYS A 65 0.77 -15.40 10.42
N MET A 66 1.85 -15.30 11.20
CA MET A 66 1.81 -14.91 12.62
C MET A 66 1.36 -13.45 12.86
N TYR A 67 1.37 -12.61 11.83
CA TYR A 67 0.93 -11.20 11.85
C TYR A 67 -0.53 -11.01 11.41
N GLN A 68 -1.23 -12.12 11.18
CA GLN A 68 -2.62 -12.15 10.70
C GLN A 68 -3.59 -12.63 11.80
N LYS A 69 -3.21 -12.52 13.08
CA LYS A 69 -4.12 -12.89 14.18
C LYS A 69 -5.36 -11.99 14.17
N PRO A 70 -6.54 -12.52 14.52
CA PRO A 70 -7.76 -11.73 14.53
C PRO A 70 -7.73 -10.62 15.59
N LEU A 71 -8.46 -9.54 15.31
CA LEU A 71 -8.73 -8.48 16.26
C LEU A 71 -9.79 -8.92 17.28
N THR A 72 -9.64 -8.44 18.52
CA THR A 72 -10.72 -8.51 19.52
C THR A 72 -11.84 -7.54 19.15
N ASN A 73 -13.05 -7.81 19.64
CA ASN A 73 -14.20 -6.92 19.39
C ASN A 73 -13.96 -5.50 19.94
N GLU A 74 -13.32 -5.40 21.10
CA GLU A 74 -12.94 -4.12 21.69
C GLU A 74 -11.98 -3.33 20.77
N ALA A 75 -10.97 -4.00 20.21
CA ALA A 75 -10.03 -3.38 19.28
C ALA A 75 -10.73 -2.90 18.00
N LYS A 76 -11.67 -3.69 17.46
CA LYS A 76 -12.49 -3.28 16.31
C LYS A 76 -13.29 -2.00 16.61
N THR A 77 -13.96 -1.94 17.76
CA THR A 77 -14.73 -0.75 18.16
C THR A 77 -13.84 0.49 18.24
N GLN A 78 -12.69 0.40 18.90
CA GLN A 78 -11.78 1.54 19.04
C GLN A 78 -11.19 1.98 17.70
N ILE A 79 -10.82 1.03 16.82
CA ILE A 79 -10.36 1.33 15.46
C ILE A 79 -11.46 2.03 14.66
N LYS A 80 -12.70 1.56 14.74
CA LYS A 80 -13.82 2.16 14.02
C LYS A 80 -14.05 3.62 14.42
N GLU A 81 -14.00 3.93 15.71
CA GLU A 81 -14.11 5.31 16.19
C GLU A 81 -12.95 6.18 15.72
N LEU A 82 -11.75 5.60 15.68
CA LEU A 82 -10.56 6.29 15.22
C LEU A 82 -10.64 6.64 13.74
N VAL A 83 -11.09 5.72 12.89
CA VAL A 83 -11.27 5.95 11.46
C VAL A 83 -12.26 7.10 11.22
N LYS A 84 -13.34 7.20 12.01
CA LYS A 84 -14.31 8.31 11.92
C LYS A 84 -13.73 9.68 12.30
N LYS A 85 -12.70 9.72 13.14
CA LYS A 85 -12.10 10.98 13.62
C LYS A 85 -11.01 11.52 12.70
N ILE A 86 -10.39 10.66 11.89
CA ILE A 86 -9.28 11.02 11.02
C ILE A 86 -9.82 11.50 9.66
N PRO A 87 -9.34 12.63 9.13
CA PRO A 87 -9.73 13.08 7.79
C PRO A 87 -9.48 12.02 6.71
N MET A 88 -10.37 11.97 5.72
CA MET A 88 -10.37 10.98 4.64
C MET A 88 -9.02 10.83 3.92
N GLY A 89 -8.41 11.96 3.54
CA GLY A 89 -7.11 12.01 2.86
C GLY A 89 -5.98 11.51 3.75
N THR A 90 -5.97 11.96 5.01
CA THR A 90 -5.01 11.50 6.02
C THR A 90 -5.09 9.99 6.24
N MET A 91 -6.29 9.41 6.32
CA MET A 91 -6.45 7.95 6.47
C MET A 91 -5.92 7.20 5.24
N LYS A 92 -6.11 7.73 4.03
CA LYS A 92 -5.54 7.16 2.82
C LYS A 92 -4.01 7.12 2.87
N ASP A 93 -3.38 8.21 3.35
CA ASP A 93 -1.93 8.28 3.50
C ASP A 93 -1.41 7.32 4.59
N ILE A 94 -2.14 7.18 5.71
CA ILE A 94 -1.85 6.19 6.75
C ILE A 94 -1.88 4.77 6.17
N LEU A 95 -2.94 4.41 5.43
CA LEU A 95 -3.07 3.08 4.80
C LEU A 95 -1.93 2.82 3.81
N LYS A 96 -1.54 3.82 3.02
CA LYS A 96 -0.41 3.71 2.10
C LYS A 96 0.91 3.45 2.83
N ALA A 97 1.20 4.21 3.88
CA ALA A 97 2.39 4.03 4.71
C ALA A 97 2.40 2.63 5.39
N TRP A 98 1.26 2.21 5.91
CA TRP A 98 1.09 0.90 6.52
C TRP A 98 1.41 -0.24 5.55
N ARG A 99 0.87 -0.17 4.33
CA ARG A 99 1.15 -1.14 3.26
C ARG A 99 2.63 -1.15 2.87
N GLU A 100 3.28 0.01 2.82
CA GLU A 100 4.72 0.09 2.56
C GLU A 100 5.55 -0.55 3.67
N ILE A 101 5.19 -0.35 4.94
CA ILE A 101 5.85 -1.03 6.06
C ILE A 101 5.67 -2.54 5.94
N ALA A 102 4.44 -3.01 5.71
CA ALA A 102 4.16 -4.43 5.53
C ALA A 102 4.99 -5.02 4.37
N TYR A 103 5.14 -4.29 3.28
CA TYR A 103 5.98 -4.70 2.17
C TYR A 103 7.46 -4.83 2.54
N ARG A 104 8.04 -3.79 3.15
CA ARG A 104 9.48 -3.75 3.47
C ARG A 104 9.86 -4.69 4.61
N GLN A 105 8.95 -4.87 5.55
CA GLN A 105 9.25 -5.41 6.87
C GLN A 105 8.40 -6.64 7.23
N GLY A 106 7.30 -6.92 6.53
CA GLY A 106 6.33 -7.95 6.91
C GLY A 106 6.84 -9.39 6.88
N GLN A 107 7.95 -9.66 6.19
CA GLN A 107 8.60 -10.98 6.12
C GLN A 107 9.72 -11.18 7.16
N ILE A 108 10.04 -10.16 7.95
CA ILE A 108 11.05 -10.26 9.01
C ILE A 108 10.40 -10.82 10.26
N THR A 109 10.98 -11.90 10.82
CA THR A 109 10.53 -12.49 12.08
C THR A 109 10.83 -11.53 13.25
N ARG A 110 9.82 -11.25 14.08
CA ARG A 110 9.89 -10.36 15.26
C ARG A 110 9.19 -10.99 16.44
N ASN A 111 9.40 -10.43 17.63
CA ASN A 111 8.54 -10.74 18.75
C ASN A 111 7.18 -10.03 18.57
N ALA A 112 6.26 -10.71 17.87
CA ALA A 112 4.96 -10.19 17.48
C ALA A 112 4.06 -9.73 18.65
N GLU A 113 4.34 -10.22 19.86
CA GLU A 113 3.60 -9.92 21.09
C GLU A 113 4.13 -8.67 21.81
N ALA A 114 5.44 -8.39 21.68
CA ALA A 114 6.13 -7.29 22.35
C ALA A 114 6.29 -6.04 21.46
N GLU A 115 6.39 -6.21 20.14
CA GLU A 115 6.67 -5.10 19.24
C GLU A 115 5.39 -4.42 18.70
N ASP A 116 5.33 -3.11 18.91
CA ASP A 116 4.22 -2.26 18.48
C ASP A 116 4.39 -1.81 17.03
N PHE A 117 3.49 -2.27 16.17
CA PHE A 117 3.44 -1.82 14.79
C PHE A 117 3.10 -0.32 14.71
N ALA A 118 2.26 0.17 15.63
CA ALA A 118 1.91 1.59 15.75
C ALA A 118 3.13 2.51 15.89
N HIS A 119 4.18 2.06 16.59
CA HIS A 119 5.40 2.88 16.77
C HIS A 119 6.14 3.07 15.45
N ILE A 120 6.25 2.00 14.65
CA ILE A 120 6.86 2.07 13.32
C ILE A 120 6.00 2.93 12.41
N LEU A 121 4.67 2.74 12.42
CA LEU A 121 3.75 3.52 11.61
C LEU A 121 3.93 5.03 11.87
N LYS A 122 4.05 5.45 13.14
CA LYS A 122 4.30 6.86 13.52
C LYS A 122 5.57 7.47 12.92
N GLN A 123 6.55 6.67 12.50
CA GLN A 123 7.75 7.18 11.83
C GLN A 123 7.51 7.53 10.36
N TYR A 124 6.45 6.97 9.75
CA TYR A 124 6.15 7.12 8.32
C TYR A 124 5.03 8.14 8.05
N VAL A 125 4.31 8.59 9.08
CA VAL A 125 3.22 9.55 8.96
C VAL A 125 3.45 10.71 9.93
N THR A 126 3.03 11.91 9.55
CA THR A 126 3.21 13.12 10.36
C THR A 126 2.60 12.95 11.76
N ASN A 127 3.35 13.34 12.80
CA ASN A 127 3.02 13.10 14.21
C ASN A 127 1.61 13.57 14.63
N HIS A 128 1.01 14.53 13.93
CA HIS A 128 -0.33 15.04 14.25
C HIS A 128 -1.45 14.04 13.92
N ASP A 129 -1.25 13.17 12.94
CA ASP A 129 -2.29 12.30 12.38
C ASP A 129 -2.49 11.01 13.19
N LEU A 130 -1.50 10.66 14.03
CA LEU A 130 -1.45 9.40 14.79
C LEU A 130 -1.40 9.58 16.31
N LYS A 131 -1.50 10.80 16.83
CA LYS A 131 -1.64 11.04 18.29
C LYS A 131 -2.81 10.26 18.90
N SER A 132 -3.83 10.01 18.08
CA SER A 132 -5.05 9.28 18.43
C SER A 132 -4.94 7.75 18.24
N PHE A 133 -3.86 7.20 17.67
CA PHE A 133 -3.68 5.76 17.50
C PHE A 133 -3.05 5.17 18.77
N PRO A 134 -3.82 4.47 19.62
CA PRO A 134 -3.29 3.86 20.83
C PRO A 134 -2.35 2.69 20.44
N PRO A 135 -1.07 2.70 20.87
CA PRO A 135 -0.07 1.71 20.46
C PRO A 135 -0.50 0.26 20.76
N GLN A 136 -1.17 0.09 21.90
CA GLN A 136 -1.66 -1.19 22.40
C GLN A 136 -2.67 -1.90 21.48
N LEU A 137 -3.36 -1.18 20.60
CA LEU A 137 -4.32 -1.77 19.67
C LEU A 137 -3.65 -2.40 18.44
N LEU A 138 -2.52 -1.85 18.03
CA LEU A 138 -1.89 -2.16 16.76
C LEU A 138 -0.48 -2.72 16.96
N LYS A 139 -0.45 -4.03 17.14
CA LYS A 139 0.76 -4.84 17.29
C LYS A 139 1.11 -5.51 15.96
N TRP A 140 2.34 -6.02 15.86
CA TRP A 140 2.70 -6.84 14.70
C TRP A 140 1.80 -8.06 14.55
N ARG A 141 1.41 -8.74 15.64
CA ARG A 141 0.58 -9.95 15.59
C ARG A 141 -0.76 -9.79 14.87
N ASN A 142 -1.33 -8.58 14.85
CA ASN A 142 -2.65 -8.29 14.29
C ASN A 142 -2.60 -7.20 13.20
N CYS A 143 -1.43 -6.85 12.66
CA CYS A 143 -1.30 -5.71 11.76
C CYS A 143 -2.03 -5.90 10.43
N ALA A 144 -2.12 -7.14 9.91
CA ALA A 144 -2.82 -7.40 8.65
C ALA A 144 -4.34 -7.36 8.78
N THR A 145 -4.87 -8.01 9.81
CA THR A 145 -6.31 -7.99 10.09
C THR A 145 -6.78 -6.60 10.50
N ALA A 146 -5.94 -5.85 11.22
CA ALA A 146 -6.21 -4.45 11.54
C ALA A 146 -6.22 -3.56 10.30
N TYR A 147 -5.24 -3.72 9.40
CA TYR A 147 -5.20 -2.98 8.15
C TYR A 147 -6.49 -3.19 7.34
N GLU A 148 -6.88 -4.45 7.15
CA GLU A 148 -8.08 -4.80 6.39
C GLU A 148 -9.34 -4.18 7.00
N TYR A 149 -9.47 -4.27 8.33
CA TYR A 149 -10.59 -3.66 9.03
C TYR A 149 -10.62 -2.12 8.89
N VAL A 150 -9.47 -1.46 9.02
CA VAL A 150 -9.34 -0.01 8.81
C VAL A 150 -9.73 0.37 7.39
N TYR A 151 -9.25 -0.38 6.39
CA TYR A 151 -9.55 -0.14 4.98
C TYR A 151 -11.05 -0.20 4.71
N GLN A 152 -11.73 -1.23 5.22
CA GLN A 152 -13.18 -1.38 5.04
C GLN A 152 -13.97 -0.24 5.68
N GLU A 153 -13.64 0.14 6.92
CA GLU A 153 -14.32 1.26 7.60
C GLU A 153 -14.05 2.60 6.89
N TRP A 154 -12.83 2.83 6.39
CA TRP A 154 -12.49 4.00 5.58
C TRP A 154 -13.27 4.01 4.26
N LYS A 155 -13.35 2.88 3.57
CA LYS A 155 -14.05 2.77 2.29
C LYS A 155 -15.56 2.96 2.43
N ASN A 156 -16.15 2.47 3.52
CA ASN A 156 -17.57 2.69 3.83
C ASN A 156 -17.89 4.17 4.08
N GLN A 157 -16.96 4.93 4.68
CA GLN A 157 -17.11 6.39 4.84
C GLN A 157 -17.01 7.13 3.50
N ASP A 158 -16.15 6.65 2.58
CA ASP A 158 -15.95 7.20 1.23
C ASP A 158 -17.27 7.18 0.45
N GLN A 159 -17.87 5.99 0.41
CA GLN A 159 -19.08 5.72 -0.34
C GLN A 159 -20.27 6.49 0.23
N SER A 160 -20.39 6.54 1.57
CA SER A 160 -21.44 7.30 2.25
C SER A 160 -21.34 8.81 1.95
N SER A 161 -20.12 9.36 1.97
CA SER A 161 -19.88 10.78 1.67
C SER A 161 -20.14 11.12 0.21
N THR A 162 -19.76 10.22 -0.71
CA THR A 162 -19.98 10.38 -2.15
C THR A 162 -21.47 10.34 -2.50
N LEU A 163 -22.23 9.41 -1.90
CA LEU A 163 -23.69 9.33 -2.05
C LEU A 163 -24.39 10.60 -1.55
N LEU A 164 -24.00 11.12 -0.38
CA LEU A 164 -24.56 12.35 0.17
C LEU A 164 -24.26 13.58 -0.71
N LEU A 165 -23.03 13.69 -1.22
CA LEU A 165 -22.66 14.75 -2.17
C LEU A 165 -23.44 14.67 -3.48
N TRP A 166 -23.69 13.44 -3.97
CA TRP A 166 -24.46 13.21 -5.18
C TRP A 166 -25.94 13.56 -4.99
N LEU A 167 -26.56 13.12 -3.89
CA LEU A 167 -27.93 13.49 -3.52
C LEU A 167 -28.10 14.99 -3.31
N TYR A 168 -27.12 15.66 -2.68
CA TYR A 168 -27.15 17.11 -2.51
C TYR A 168 -27.06 17.85 -3.86
N LYS A 169 -26.19 17.41 -4.78
CA LYS A 169 -26.11 17.97 -6.14
C LYS A 169 -27.39 17.74 -6.94
N PHE A 170 -28.00 16.57 -6.84
CA PHE A 170 -29.26 16.27 -7.54
C PHE A 170 -30.47 16.99 -6.95
N GLY A 171 -30.57 17.06 -5.62
CA GLY A 171 -31.64 17.79 -4.94
C GLY A 171 -31.60 19.30 -5.21
N LYS A 172 -30.42 19.87 -5.41
CA LYS A 172 -30.25 21.29 -5.77
C LYS A 172 -30.62 21.59 -7.24
N ASN A 173 -30.48 20.61 -8.13
CA ASN A 173 -30.82 20.74 -9.54
C ASN A 173 -32.31 20.45 -9.85
N ASN A 174 -33.07 19.94 -8.88
CA ASN A 174 -34.50 19.58 -9.03
C ASN A 174 -35.45 20.53 -8.28
N LEU A 175 -34.99 21.72 -7.87
CA LEU A 175 -35.80 22.75 -7.18
C LEU A 175 -36.28 23.90 -8.08
N PHE A 176 -36.22 23.71 -9.40
CA PHE A 176 -36.86 24.58 -10.39
C PHE A 176 -37.75 23.73 -11.29
N TRP A 177 -38.98 23.46 -10.85
CA TRP A 177 -40.18 23.33 -11.66
C TRP A 177 -41.39 23.63 -10.77
#